data_AF-A0A838TA26-F1
#
_entry.id   AF-A0A838TA26-F1
#
_cell.length_a   1.000
_cell.length_b   1.000
_cell.length_c   1.000
_cell.angle_alpha   90.00
_cell.angle_beta   90.00
_cell.angle_gamma   90.00
#
_symmetry.space_group_name_H-M   'P 1'
#
loop_
_entity.id
_entity.type
_entity.pdbx_description
1 polymer ?
#
loop_
_entity_poly.entity_id
_entity_poly.type
_entity_poly.pdbx_seq_one_letter_code
_entity_poly.pdbx_strand_id
1 'polypeptide(L)'
;MDNHHQRSATILISRNNIDKIETINKPIAGTGVIHIALIKGLESPNLAVYLKEPSTITKAFGIKKVGSILLVKVDKVKNFIEAFEN
;
A
#
# COMPACT_ATOMS: atom_id res chain seq x y z
N MET A 1 -8.55 -26.19 14.58
CA MET A 1 -7.25 -25.49 14.43
C MET A 1 -7.28 -24.82 13.08
N ASP A 2 -7.76 -23.57 13.05
CA ASP A 2 -7.89 -22.81 11.81
C ASP A 2 -6.52 -22.29 11.39
N ASN A 3 -5.95 -22.95 10.37
CA ASN A 3 -4.75 -22.47 9.68
C ASN A 3 -5.13 -21.22 8.88
N HIS A 4 -5.17 -20.06 9.55
CA HIS A 4 -5.11 -18.76 8.92
C HIS A 4 -3.77 -18.66 8.18
N HIS A 5 -3.74 -19.15 6.95
CA HIS A 5 -2.71 -18.79 5.98
C HIS A 5 -2.86 -17.29 5.74
N GLN A 6 -2.11 -16.51 6.51
CA GLN A 6 -1.95 -15.09 6.26
C GLN A 6 -1.28 -14.98 4.89
N ARG A 7 -2.09 -14.76 3.86
CA ARG A 7 -1.64 -14.60 2.48
C ARG A 7 -0.90 -13.27 2.39
N SER A 8 0.38 -13.28 2.73
CA SER A 8 1.25 -12.12 2.58
C SER A 8 1.47 -11.84 1.10
N ALA A 9 1.13 -10.64 0.65
CA ALA A 9 1.55 -10.14 -0.66
C ALA A 9 2.78 -9.26 -0.45
N THR A 10 3.90 -9.62 -1.06
CA THR A 10 5.11 -8.79 -1.06
C THR A 10 5.06 -7.86 -2.26
N ILE A 11 5.31 -6.58 -2.03
CA ILE A 11 5.35 -5.57 -3.09
C ILE A 11 6.66 -4.83 -2.96
N LEU A 12 7.40 -4.82 -4.07
CA LEU A 12 8.70 -4.19 -4.21
C LEU A 12 8.53 -2.94 -5.05
N ILE A 13 8.81 -1.78 -4.45
CA ILE A 13 8.77 -0.47 -5.12
C ILE A 13 10.08 0.23 -4.83
N SER A 14 10.69 0.80 -5.86
CA SER A 14 11.90 1.61 -5.71
C SER A 14 11.58 2.91 -4.97
N ARG A 15 12.40 3.26 -3.96
CA ARG A 15 12.30 4.54 -3.24
C ARG A 15 12.33 5.73 -4.20
N ASN A 16 13.09 5.65 -5.28
CA ASN A 16 13.20 6.73 -6.27
C ASN A 16 11.89 7.01 -7.00
N ASN A 17 11.00 6.02 -7.09
CA ASN A 17 9.67 6.17 -7.69
C ASN A 17 8.61 6.63 -6.69
N ILE A 18 8.95 6.82 -5.41
CA ILE A 18 8.03 7.40 -4.44
C ILE A 18 8.14 8.93 -4.54
N ASP A 19 7.00 9.57 -4.76
CA ASP A 19 6.88 11.03 -4.81
C ASP A 19 6.68 11.60 -3.39
N LYS A 20 5.66 11.09 -2.69
CA LYS A 20 5.37 11.48 -1.30
C LYS A 20 4.65 10.38 -0.55
N ILE A 21 4.73 10.44 0.78
CA ILE A 21 3.94 9.62 1.71
C ILE A 21 3.13 10.57 2.59
N GLU A 22 1.83 10.33 2.73
CA GLU A 22 0.98 11.15 3.60
C GLU A 22 0.10 10.27 4.48
N THR A 23 -0.17 10.75 5.69
CA THR A 23 -1.17 10.13 6.57
C THR A 23 -2.55 10.52 6.07
N ILE A 24 -3.43 9.52 5.97
CA ILE A 24 -4.80 9.72 5.52
C ILE A 24 -5.79 9.34 6.61
N ASN A 25 -6.81 10.18 6.75
CA ASN A 25 -7.86 10.03 7.77
C ASN A 25 -9.19 9.60 7.12
N LYS A 26 -9.22 9.59 5.78
CA LYS A 26 -10.38 9.29 4.95
C LYS A 26 -9.95 8.44 3.76
N PRO A 27 -10.84 7.59 3.23
CA PRO A 27 -10.55 6.82 2.02
C PRO A 27 -10.26 7.75 0.85
N ILE A 28 -9.15 7.53 0.16
CA ILE A 28 -8.90 8.13 -1.17
C ILE A 28 -9.61 7.24 -2.19
N ALA A 29 -10.53 7.81 -2.95
CA ALA A 29 -11.22 7.12 -4.05
C ALA A 29 -10.81 7.76 -5.38
N GLY A 30 -10.47 6.93 -6.38
CA GLY A 30 -10.09 7.42 -7.70
C GLY A 30 -9.51 6.33 -8.61
N THR A 31 -9.44 6.63 -9.90
CA THR A 31 -8.72 5.80 -10.87
C THR A 31 -7.21 5.83 -10.55
N GLY A 32 -6.55 4.67 -10.61
CA GLY A 32 -5.12 4.54 -10.30
C GLY A 32 -4.77 4.30 -8.82
N VAL A 33 -5.76 4.27 -7.93
CA VAL A 33 -5.57 3.92 -6.52
C VAL A 33 -5.56 2.40 -6.34
N ILE A 34 -4.50 1.87 -5.73
CA ILE A 34 -4.36 0.46 -5.40
C ILE A 34 -4.30 0.29 -3.88
N HIS A 35 -5.30 -0.39 -3.34
CA HIS A 35 -5.24 -0.91 -1.98
C HIS A 35 -4.23 -2.05 -1.91
N ILE A 36 -3.15 -1.82 -1.19
CA ILE A 36 -2.07 -2.77 -0.92
C ILE A 36 -2.20 -3.17 0.53
N ALA A 37 -2.27 -4.48 0.79
CA ALA A 37 -2.49 -5.02 2.11
C ALA A 37 -3.83 -4.58 2.73
N LEU A 38 -4.93 -5.16 2.25
CA LEU A 38 -6.09 -5.38 3.11
C LEU A 38 -6.68 -6.72 2.70
N ILE A 39 -6.83 -7.62 3.67
CA ILE A 39 -7.84 -8.68 3.56
C ILE A 39 -9.12 -7.97 3.14
N LYS A 40 -9.67 -8.35 1.97
CA LYS A 40 -10.82 -7.72 1.29
C LYS A 40 -11.67 -6.83 2.22
N GLY A 41 -11.40 -5.52 2.23
CA GLY A 41 -12.28 -4.50 2.81
C GLY A 41 -12.36 -4.39 4.34
N LEU A 42 -11.53 -5.08 5.13
CA LEU A 42 -11.65 -5.11 6.61
C LEU A 42 -10.80 -4.08 7.37
N GLU A 43 -9.83 -3.46 6.71
CA GLU A 43 -8.89 -2.55 7.36
C GLU A 43 -8.99 -1.16 6.70
N SER A 44 -8.99 -0.09 7.50
CA SER A 44 -8.97 1.28 6.99
C SER A 44 -7.53 1.73 6.82
N PRO A 45 -7.05 2.00 5.58
CA PRO A 45 -5.69 2.45 5.34
C PRO A 45 -5.47 3.79 6.06
N ASN A 46 -4.27 3.97 6.60
CA ASN A 46 -3.88 5.19 7.31
C ASN A 46 -2.70 5.91 6.65
N LEU A 47 -2.16 5.35 5.57
CA LEU A 47 -1.13 5.97 4.75
C LEU A 47 -1.47 5.83 3.27
N ALA A 48 -1.12 6.88 2.51
CA ALA A 48 -1.10 6.87 1.07
C ALA A 48 0.33 7.14 0.57
N VAL A 49 0.84 6.26 -0.29
CA VAL A 49 2.13 6.39 -0.96
C VAL A 49 1.87 6.75 -2.41
N TYR A 50 2.31 7.93 -2.82
CA TYR A 50 2.18 8.43 -4.18
C TYR A 50 3.43 8.07 -4.96
N LEU A 51 3.22 7.57 -6.18
CA LEU A 51 4.29 7.19 -7.09
C LEU A 51 4.46 8.25 -8.17
N LYS A 52 5.72 8.53 -8.53
CA LYS A 52 6.05 9.46 -9.64
C LYS A 52 5.55 8.90 -10.97
N GLU A 53 5.72 7.60 -11.17
CA GLU A 53 5.24 6.86 -12.33
C GLU A 53 4.38 5.66 -11.92
N PRO A 54 3.28 5.38 -12.64
CA PRO A 54 2.43 4.21 -12.36
C PRO A 54 3.25 2.92 -12.37
N SER A 55 3.10 2.11 -11.31
CA SER A 55 3.79 0.83 -11.17
C SER A 55 2.83 -0.34 -11.32
N THR A 56 3.33 -1.43 -11.91
CA THR A 56 2.61 -2.71 -11.93
C THR A 56 2.83 -3.43 -10.60
N ILE A 57 1.75 -3.56 -9.84
CA ILE A 57 1.71 -4.30 -8.59
C ILE A 57 1.11 -5.67 -8.82
N THR A 58 1.84 -6.70 -8.42
CA THR A 58 1.34 -8.07 -8.43
C THR A 58 0.76 -8.39 -7.05
N LYS A 59 -0.56 -8.56 -6.97
CA LYS A 59 -1.27 -8.99 -5.77
C LYS A 59 -1.21 -10.51 -5.61
N ALA A 60 -1.78 -11.01 -4.52
CA ALA A 60 -2.03 -12.43 -4.34
C ALA A 60 -2.71 -13.04 -5.59
N PHE A 61 -2.42 -14.31 -5.88
CA PHE A 61 -2.90 -15.03 -7.07
C PHE A 61 -2.38 -14.49 -8.40
N GLY A 62 -1.28 -13.74 -8.41
CA GLY A 62 -0.66 -13.24 -9.65
C GLY A 62 -1.45 -12.13 -10.33
N ILE A 63 -2.47 -11.56 -9.66
CA ILE A 63 -3.29 -10.48 -10.23
C ILE A 63 -2.42 -9.22 -10.34
N LYS A 64 -2.15 -8.80 -11.58
CA LYS A 64 -1.42 -7.57 -11.87
C LYS A 64 -2.37 -6.37 -11.93
N LYS A 65 -2.04 -5.29 -11.23
CA LYS A 65 -2.74 -4.00 -11.32
C LYS A 65 -1.74 -2.88 -11.51
N VAL A 66 -2.07 -1.92 -12.36
CA VAL A 66 -1.28 -0.70 -12.54
C VAL A 66 -1.89 0.42 -11.68
N GLY A 67 -1.05 1.15 -10.95
CA GLY A 67 -1.52 2.26 -10.13
C GLY A 67 -0.42 3.23 -9.75
N SER A 68 -0.84 4.44 -9.42
CA SER A 68 -0.01 5.58 -9.05
C SER A 68 -0.12 5.93 -7.57
N ILE A 69 -1.11 5.39 -6.85
CA ILE A 69 -1.29 5.60 -5.42
C ILE A 69 -1.47 4.26 -4.74
N LEU A 70 -0.76 4.07 -3.63
CA LEU A 70 -0.83 2.87 -2.82
C LEU A 70 -1.41 3.20 -1.46
N LEU A 71 -2.51 2.56 -1.13
CA LEU A 71 -3.12 2.69 0.18
C LEU A 71 -2.66 1.54 1.05
N VAL A 72 -2.01 1.85 2.16
CA VAL A 72 -1.42 0.87 3.08
C VAL A 72 -1.91 1.11 4.50
N LYS A 73 -2.03 0.00 5.24
CA LYS A 73 -2.25 0.02 6.69
C LYS A 73 -0.90 -0.22 7.38
N VAL A 74 -0.53 0.70 8.27
CA VAL A 74 0.69 0.59 9.08
C VAL A 74 0.34 0.81 10.54
N ASP A 75 0.77 -0.10 11.43
CA ASP A 75 0.47 0.00 12.86
C ASP A 75 1.15 1.19 13.52
N LYS A 76 2.45 1.37 13.25
CA LYS A 76 3.28 2.45 13.81
C LYS A 76 3.63 3.47 12.73
N VAL A 77 2.66 4.30 12.37
CA VAL A 77 2.77 5.29 11.28
C VAL A 77 3.99 6.20 11.44
N LYS A 78 4.23 6.75 12.65
CA LYS A 78 5.37 7.64 12.91
C LYS A 78 6.72 6.97 12.60
N ASN A 79 6.96 5.80 13.19
CA ASN A 79 8.19 5.04 12.97
C ASN A 79 8.41 4.70 11.50
N PHE A 80 7.33 4.43 10.75
CA PHE A 80 7.43 4.13 9.33
C PHE A 80 7.84 5.35 8.51
N ILE A 81 7.24 6.52 8.77
CA ILE A 81 7.60 7.77 8.11
C ILE A 81 9.05 8.14 8.44
N GLU A 82 9.45 8.08 9.71
CA GLU A 82 10.83 8.35 10.14
C GLU A 82 11.84 7.42 9.46
N ALA A 83 11.54 6.12 9.37
CA ALA A 83 12.38 5.16 8.66
C ALA A 83 12.44 5.40 7.14
N PHE A 84 11.40 6.01 6.56
CA PHE A 84 11.37 6.36 5.16
C PHE A 84 12.10 7.67 4.84
N GLU A 85 12.15 8.62 5.78
CA GLU A 85 12.82 9.91 5.60
C GLU A 85 14.33 9.83 5.84
N ASN A 86 14.78 8.91 6.69
CA ASN A 86 16.21 8.63 6.94
C ASN A 86 16.82 7.64 5.93
#